data_AF-A0A1G7Y7T0-F1
#
_entry.id   AF-A0A1G7Y7T0-F1
#
_cell.length_a   1.000
_cell.length_b   1.000
_cell.length_c   1.000
_cell.angle_alpha   90.00
_cell.angle_beta   90.00
_cell.angle_gamma   90.00
#
_symmetry.space_group_name_H-M   'P 1'
#
loop_
_entity.id
_entity.type
_entity.pdbx_description
1 polymer ?
#
loop_
_entity_poly.entity_id
_entity_poly.type
_entity_poly.pdbx_seq_one_letter_code
_entity_poly.pdbx_strand_id
1 'polypeptide(L)'
;MTERLDQPRAARRTFGPHYDPEAFGQLSERIARFLGTARFLVYMTGFIILWVAWNSLAPRELRFDPYPFIFLTLMLSLQASYAAPLILLAQNRQADRDRVTYEQDRVVADRNRVDIEYLTREIAGLRLALGDVATRDFIRSELQRVTEELEERAT
;
A
#
# COMPACT_ATOMS: atom_id res chain seq x y z
N MET A 1 -6.22 -29.65 43.58
CA MET A 1 -7.29 -29.69 42.56
C MET A 1 -7.21 -28.38 41.79
N THR A 2 -6.38 -28.35 40.74
CA THR A 2 -6.01 -27.14 40.00
C THR A 2 -6.96 -26.96 38.81
N GLU A 3 -7.83 -25.97 38.90
CA GLU A 3 -8.81 -25.62 37.88
C GLU A 3 -8.10 -24.92 36.69
N ARG A 4 -8.15 -25.54 35.51
CA ARG A 4 -7.50 -25.04 34.29
C ARG A 4 -8.29 -23.86 33.72
N LEU A 5 -7.74 -22.66 33.90
CA LEU A 5 -8.16 -21.39 33.31
C LEU A 5 -7.69 -21.23 31.85
N ASP A 6 -7.87 -22.26 31.02
CA ASP A 6 -7.31 -22.30 29.66
C ASP A 6 -8.38 -22.64 28.60
N GLN A 7 -9.53 -21.97 28.69
CA GLN A 7 -10.48 -21.92 27.59
C GLN A 7 -10.76 -20.47 27.23
N PRO A 8 -10.34 -19.99 26.06
CA PRO A 8 -10.78 -18.69 25.57
C PRO A 8 -12.31 -18.76 25.40
N ARG A 9 -13.02 -17.94 26.18
CA ARG A 9 -14.48 -17.77 26.11
C ARG A 9 -14.89 -17.59 24.65
N ALA A 10 -15.71 -18.52 24.17
CA ALA A 10 -16.28 -18.51 22.82
C ALA A 10 -16.85 -17.11 22.49
N ALA A 11 -16.43 -16.60 21.34
CA ALA A 11 -16.82 -15.31 20.81
C ALA A 11 -18.34 -15.13 20.89
N ARG A 12 -18.73 -14.09 21.62
CA ARG A 12 -20.10 -13.61 21.73
C ARG A 12 -20.64 -13.43 20.31
N ARG A 13 -21.61 -14.25 19.94
CA ARG A 13 -22.26 -14.25 18.63
C ARG A 13 -23.07 -12.95 18.50
N THR A 14 -22.41 -11.89 18.04
CA THR A 14 -23.02 -10.58 17.81
C THR A 14 -23.91 -10.69 16.57
N PHE A 15 -25.22 -10.76 16.78
CA PHE A 15 -26.23 -10.53 15.74
C PHE A 15 -26.27 -9.02 15.43
N GLY A 16 -25.32 -8.56 14.62
CA GLY A 16 -25.45 -7.30 13.88
C GLY A 16 -25.94 -7.60 12.46
N PRO A 17 -26.59 -6.64 11.76
CA PRO A 17 -26.86 -6.79 10.33
C PRO A 17 -25.55 -7.15 9.62
N HIS A 18 -25.54 -8.29 8.93
CA HIS A 18 -24.38 -8.79 8.19
C HIS A 18 -24.17 -7.87 6.99
N TYR A 19 -23.40 -6.80 7.20
CA TYR A 19 -23.02 -5.89 6.15
C TYR A 19 -21.94 -6.57 5.34
N ASP A 20 -22.28 -7.05 4.14
CA ASP A 20 -21.37 -7.78 3.26
C ASP A 20 -20.20 -6.86 2.85
N PRO A 21 -19.01 -7.00 3.44
CA PRO A 21 -17.91 -6.07 3.22
C PRO A 21 -17.40 -6.14 1.77
N GLU A 22 -17.65 -7.28 1.11
CA GLU A 22 -17.20 -7.59 -0.24
C GLU A 22 -18.01 -6.84 -1.30
N ALA A 23 -19.33 -6.73 -1.14
CA ALA A 23 -20.17 -5.94 -2.04
C ALA A 23 -19.84 -4.44 -1.94
N PHE A 24 -19.64 -3.94 -0.72
CA PHE A 24 -19.21 -2.57 -0.47
C PHE A 24 -17.79 -2.29 -0.97
N GLY A 25 -16.89 -3.27 -0.87
CA GLY A 25 -15.53 -3.19 -1.38
C GLY A 25 -15.49 -3.02 -2.90
N GLN A 26 -16.27 -3.82 -3.64
CA GLN A 26 -16.34 -3.74 -5.10
C GLN A 26 -16.98 -2.43 -5.58
N LEU A 27 -18.05 -1.98 -4.93
CA LEU A 27 -18.71 -0.70 -5.23
C LEU A 27 -17.76 0.47 -4.99
N SER A 28 -17.07 0.49 -3.84
CA SER A 28 -16.12 1.55 -3.49
C SER A 28 -14.94 1.62 -4.48
N GLU A 29 -14.43 0.48 -4.94
CA GLU A 29 -13.33 0.43 -5.90
C GLU A 29 -13.74 0.91 -7.30
N ARG A 30 -14.98 0.65 -7.69
CA ARG A 30 -15.55 1.18 -8.94
C ARG A 30 -15.76 2.68 -8.86
N ILE A 31 -16.26 3.17 -7.71
CA ILE A 31 -16.46 4.60 -7.48
C ILE A 31 -15.13 5.35 -7.41
N ALA A 32 -14.12 4.82 -6.73
CA ALA A 32 -12.78 5.42 -6.66
C ALA A 32 -12.15 5.58 -8.06
N ARG A 33 -12.22 4.54 -8.90
CA ARG A 33 -11.76 4.62 -10.29
C ARG A 33 -12.58 5.61 -11.13
N PHE A 34 -13.88 5.73 -10.86
CA PHE A 34 -14.76 6.64 -11.58
C PHE A 34 -14.51 8.11 -11.23
N LEU A 35 -14.42 8.47 -9.94
CA LEU A 35 -14.14 9.84 -9.49
C LEU A 35 -12.71 10.29 -9.84
N GLY A 36 -11.73 9.38 -9.82
CA GLY A 36 -10.34 9.70 -10.14
C GLY A 36 -10.06 9.95 -11.63
N THR A 37 -11.04 9.71 -12.52
CA THR A 37 -10.85 9.83 -13.97
C THR A 37 -11.34 11.19 -14.48
N ALA A 38 -10.54 11.87 -15.32
CA ALA A 38 -10.89 13.15 -15.95
C ALA A 38 -12.21 13.12 -16.75
N ARG A 39 -12.64 11.94 -17.19
CA ARG A 39 -13.91 11.71 -17.88
C ARG A 39 -15.13 12.14 -17.05
N PHE A 40 -15.12 11.93 -15.74
CA PHE A 40 -16.25 12.32 -14.88
C PHE A 40 -16.47 13.84 -14.90
N LEU A 41 -15.39 14.61 -14.79
CA LEU A 41 -15.44 16.07 -14.87
C LEU A 41 -16.01 16.53 -16.21
N VAL A 42 -15.57 15.94 -17.32
CA VAL A 42 -16.08 16.27 -18.66
C VAL A 42 -17.60 16.01 -18.76
N TYR A 43 -18.08 14.85 -18.29
CA TYR A 43 -19.51 14.55 -18.29
C TYR A 43 -20.31 15.52 -17.40
N MET A 44 -19.81 15.83 -16.20
CA MET A 44 -20.48 16.78 -15.28
C MET A 44 -20.54 18.19 -15.87
N THR A 45 -19.44 18.68 -16.45
CA THR A 45 -19.41 19.98 -17.11
C THR A 45 -20.35 20.02 -18.31
N GLY A 46 -20.37 18.96 -19.13
CA GLY A 46 -21.30 18.84 -20.25
C GLY A 46 -22.76 18.84 -19.81
N PHE A 47 -23.09 18.14 -18.72
CA PHE A 47 -24.42 18.14 -18.14
C PHE A 47 -24.85 19.53 -17.67
N ILE A 48 -23.98 20.26 -16.96
CA ILE A 48 -24.27 21.63 -16.49
C ILE A 48 -24.50 22.56 -17.69
N ILE A 49 -23.63 22.50 -18.70
CA ILE A 49 -23.76 23.31 -19.93
C ILE A 49 -25.08 23.01 -20.64
N LEU A 50 -25.41 21.72 -20.81
CA LEU A 50 -26.65 21.30 -21.45
C LEU A 50 -27.89 21.77 -20.68
N TRP A 51 -27.87 21.69 -19.34
CA TRP A 51 -28.95 22.16 -18.49
C TRP A 51 -29.17 23.68 -18.60
N VAL A 52 -28.09 24.44 -18.53
CA VAL A 52 -28.13 25.91 -18.65
C VAL A 52 -28.57 26.30 -20.06
N ALA A 53 -28.05 25.64 -21.11
CA ALA A 53 -28.45 25.88 -22.49
C ALA A 53 -29.94 25.57 -22.69
N TRP A 54 -30.43 24.44 -22.18
CA TRP A 54 -31.84 24.08 -22.26
C TRP A 54 -32.72 25.14 -21.58
N ASN A 55 -32.42 25.51 -20.33
CA ASN A 55 -33.23 26.47 -19.59
C ASN A 55 -33.09 27.93 -20.08
N SER A 56 -32.01 28.26 -20.78
CA SER A 56 -31.78 29.60 -21.36
C SER A 56 -32.39 29.76 -22.75
N LEU A 57 -32.23 28.77 -23.62
CA LEU A 57 -32.72 28.80 -25.01
C LEU A 57 -34.18 28.34 -25.14
N ALA A 58 -34.73 27.63 -24.16
CA ALA A 58 -36.14 27.20 -24.22
C ALA A 58 -37.14 28.37 -24.16
N PRO A 59 -38.27 28.28 -24.89
CA PRO A 59 -39.40 29.21 -24.75
C PRO A 59 -39.86 29.32 -23.30
N ARG A 60 -40.37 30.49 -22.88
CA ARG A 60 -40.74 30.78 -21.47
C ARG A 60 -41.66 29.74 -20.84
N GLU A 61 -42.46 29.06 -21.65
CA GLU A 61 -43.42 28.03 -21.26
C GLU A 61 -42.77 26.67 -20.92
N LEU A 62 -41.55 26.40 -21.41
CA LEU A 62 -40.82 25.13 -21.21
C LEU A 62 -39.58 25.29 -20.32
N ARG A 63 -39.36 26.48 -19.72
CA ARG A 63 -38.26 26.71 -18.78
C ARG A 63 -38.61 26.08 -17.44
N PHE A 64 -37.99 24.95 -17.17
CA PHE A 64 -38.17 24.23 -15.92
C PHE A 64 -37.46 24.92 -14.75
N ASP A 65 -36.29 25.54 -15.00
CA ASP A 65 -35.43 26.17 -14.00
C ASP A 65 -34.92 27.54 -14.51
N PRO A 66 -35.71 28.62 -14.38
CA PRO A 66 -35.30 29.98 -14.77
C PRO A 66 -34.12 30.49 -13.94
N TYR A 67 -33.38 31.47 -14.46
CA TYR A 67 -32.35 32.18 -13.70
C TYR A 67 -32.91 32.67 -12.35
N PRO A 68 -32.33 32.30 -11.19
CA PRO A 68 -30.93 31.90 -10.95
C PRO A 68 -30.60 30.39 -10.90
N PHE A 69 -31.40 29.51 -11.53
CA PHE A 69 -31.19 28.05 -11.56
C PHE A 69 -31.22 27.39 -10.17
N ILE A 70 -32.34 27.56 -9.47
CA ILE A 70 -32.48 27.07 -8.09
C ILE A 70 -32.44 25.53 -8.03
N PHE A 71 -33.00 24.84 -9.02
CA PHE A 71 -33.01 23.37 -9.04
C PHE A 71 -31.61 22.81 -9.27
N LEU A 72 -30.87 23.37 -10.23
CA LEU A 72 -29.48 22.98 -10.47
C LEU A 72 -28.63 23.20 -9.21
N THR A 73 -28.81 24.32 -8.53
CA THR A 73 -28.10 24.65 -7.28
C THR A 73 -28.44 23.68 -6.15
N LEU A 74 -29.73 23.39 -5.95
CA LEU A 74 -30.19 22.41 -4.97
C LEU A 74 -29.63 21.02 -5.26
N MET A 75 -29.64 20.59 -6.51
CA MET A 75 -29.09 19.29 -6.89
C MET A 75 -27.57 19.20 -6.66
N LEU A 76 -26.81 20.24 -7.03
CA LEU A 76 -25.36 20.29 -6.80
C LEU A 76 -24.99 20.31 -5.31
N SER A 77 -25.72 21.08 -4.51
CA SER A 77 -25.52 21.10 -3.05
C SER A 77 -25.83 19.76 -2.40
N LEU A 78 -26.91 19.07 -2.82
CA LEU A 78 -27.22 17.72 -2.37
C LEU A 78 -26.14 16.73 -2.81
N GLN A 79 -25.69 16.83 -4.06
CA GLN A 79 -24.63 15.98 -4.59
C GLN A 79 -23.35 16.11 -3.75
N ALA A 80 -22.92 17.33 -3.42
CA ALA A 80 -21.76 17.57 -2.59
C ALA A 80 -21.94 16.98 -1.17
N SER A 81 -23.13 17.17 -0.58
CA SER A 81 -23.46 16.64 0.75
C SER A 81 -23.40 15.10 0.82
N TYR A 82 -23.88 14.41 -0.22
CA TYR A 82 -23.81 12.94 -0.28
C TYR A 82 -22.43 12.41 -0.70
N ALA A 83 -21.67 13.18 -1.47
CA ALA A 83 -20.31 12.80 -1.87
C ALA A 83 -19.37 12.70 -0.65
N ALA A 84 -19.47 13.63 0.31
CA ALA A 84 -18.61 13.65 1.50
C ALA A 84 -18.60 12.33 2.31
N PRO A 85 -19.74 11.78 2.78
CA PRO A 85 -19.75 10.52 3.52
C PRO A 85 -19.31 9.32 2.68
N LEU A 86 -19.62 9.33 1.38
CA LEU A 86 -19.20 8.27 0.47
C LEU A 86 -17.67 8.28 0.28
N ILE A 87 -17.08 9.47 0.13
CA ILE A 87 -15.63 9.65 0.07
C ILE A 87 -14.98 9.20 1.39
N LEU A 88 -15.55 9.55 2.55
CA LEU A 88 -15.06 9.11 3.86
C LEU A 88 -15.07 7.58 4.00
N LEU A 89 -16.12 6.90 3.53
CA LEU A 89 -16.19 5.44 3.50
C LEU A 89 -15.11 4.83 2.59
N ALA A 90 -14.91 5.42 1.41
CA ALA A 90 -13.85 4.99 0.50
C ALA A 90 -12.45 5.20 1.11
N GLN A 91 -12.25 6.32 1.82
CA GLN A 91 -11.01 6.67 2.51
C GLN A 91 -10.71 5.74 3.69
N ASN A 92 -11.69 5.44 4.56
CA ASN A 92 -11.50 4.52 5.68
C ASN A 92 -10.99 3.17 5.21
N ARG A 93 -11.59 2.64 4.14
CA ARG A 93 -11.16 1.36 3.58
C ARG A 93 -9.77 1.41 2.95
N GLN A 94 -9.41 2.54 2.33
CA GLN A 94 -8.07 2.71 1.78
C GLN A 94 -7.03 2.81 2.91
N ALA A 95 -7.33 3.55 3.98
CA ALA A 95 -6.48 3.62 5.17
C ALA A 95 -6.30 2.26 5.85
N ASP A 96 -7.34 1.42 5.89
CA ASP A 96 -7.24 0.05 6.43
C ASP A 96 -6.29 -0.83 5.60
N ARG A 97 -6.38 -0.76 4.26
CA ARG A 97 -5.44 -1.47 3.37
C ARG A 97 -4.02 -0.95 3.53
N ASP A 98 -3.85 0.37 3.51
CA ASP A 98 -2.55 1.03 3.63
C ASP A 98 -1.88 0.69 4.97
N ARG A 99 -2.68 0.57 6.05
CA ARG A 99 -2.19 0.12 7.35
C ARG A 99 -1.67 -1.31 7.32
N VAL A 100 -2.39 -2.25 6.72
CA VAL A 100 -1.95 -3.65 6.61
C VAL A 100 -0.66 -3.75 5.79
N THR A 101 -0.58 -3.05 4.67
CA THR A 101 0.65 -2.99 3.86
C THR A 101 1.82 -2.42 4.67
N TYR A 102 1.59 -1.33 5.41
CA TYR A 102 2.62 -0.73 6.25
C TYR A 102 3.11 -1.66 7.37
N GLU A 103 2.21 -2.41 8.01
CA GLU A 103 2.57 -3.39 9.03
C GLU A 103 3.41 -4.54 8.42
N GLN A 104 3.08 -5.01 7.22
CA GLN A 104 3.88 -6.01 6.51
C GLN A 104 5.26 -5.48 6.13
N ASP A 105 5.34 -4.27 5.58
CA ASP A 105 6.59 -3.63 5.20
C ASP A 105 7.52 -3.46 6.40
N ARG A 106 6.96 -3.12 7.57
CA ARG A 106 7.74 -3.05 8.83
C ARG A 106 8.34 -4.40 9.21
N VAL A 107 7.57 -5.48 9.14
CA VAL A 107 8.05 -6.83 9.45
C VAL A 107 9.15 -7.26 8.49
N VAL A 108 9.00 -6.95 7.20
CA VAL A 108 10.02 -7.22 6.18
C VAL A 108 11.28 -6.40 6.44
N ALA A 109 11.14 -5.11 6.77
CA ALA A 109 12.27 -4.24 7.08
C ALA A 109 13.05 -4.71 8.31
N ASP A 110 12.36 -5.15 9.37
CA ASP A 110 13.00 -5.69 10.56
C ASP A 110 13.77 -6.98 10.25
N ARG A 111 13.21 -7.88 9.42
CA ARG A 111 13.91 -9.09 8.95
C ARG A 111 15.14 -8.75 8.11
N ASN A 112 14.99 -7.84 7.15
CA ASN A 112 16.10 -7.39 6.31
C ASN A 112 17.24 -6.79 7.14
N ARG A 113 16.91 -6.05 8.22
CA ARG A 113 17.90 -5.51 9.13
C ARG A 113 18.70 -6.61 9.82
N VAL A 114 18.02 -7.63 10.34
CA VAL A 114 18.66 -8.79 10.98
C VAL A 114 19.53 -9.57 9.99
N ASP A 115 19.04 -9.78 8.76
CA ASP A 115 19.79 -10.47 7.72
C ASP A 115 21.05 -9.69 7.31
N ILE A 116 20.96 -8.36 7.21
CA ILE A 116 22.12 -7.49 6.94
C ILE A 116 23.13 -7.56 8.10
N GLU A 117 22.66 -7.53 9.35
CA GLU A 117 23.54 -7.66 10.52
C GLU A 117 24.26 -9.02 10.54
N TYR A 118 23.54 -10.10 10.20
CA TYR A 118 24.12 -11.43 10.05
C TYR A 118 25.16 -11.49 8.94
N LEU A 119 24.82 -11.03 7.73
CA LEU A 119 25.74 -10.99 6.59
C LEU A 119 26.97 -10.13 6.89
N THR A 120 26.81 -9.00 7.57
CA THR A 120 27.92 -8.13 7.96
C THR A 120 28.87 -8.84 8.92
N ARG A 121 28.33 -9.58 9.89
CA ARG A 121 29.13 -10.39 10.82
C ARG A 121 29.86 -11.52 10.10
N GLU A 122 29.19 -12.19 9.17
CA GLU A 122 29.78 -13.28 8.37
C GLU A 122 30.89 -12.76 7.46
N ILE A 123 30.69 -11.61 6.81
CA ILE A 123 31.73 -10.95 5.99
C ILE A 123 32.91 -10.52 6.86
N ALA A 124 32.68 -10.01 8.08
CA ALA A 124 33.75 -9.67 9.00
C ALA A 124 34.56 -10.92 9.41
N GLY A 125 33.89 -12.04 9.68
CA GLY A 125 34.53 -13.33 9.95
C GLY A 125 35.34 -13.85 8.75
N LEU A 126 34.75 -13.82 7.56
CA LEU A 126 35.42 -14.20 6.32
C LEU A 126 36.65 -13.33 6.05
N ARG A 127 36.57 -12.02 6.29
CA ARG A 127 37.69 -11.09 6.14
C ARG A 127 38.84 -11.42 7.09
N LEU A 128 38.53 -11.77 8.35
CA LEU A 128 39.57 -12.17 9.32
C LEU A 128 40.23 -13.48 8.89
N ALA A 129 39.45 -14.49 8.48
CA ALA A 129 39.98 -15.77 8.00
C ALA A 129 40.84 -15.60 6.74
N LEU A 130 40.40 -14.79 5.76
CA LEU A 130 41.19 -14.45 4.59
C LEU A 130 42.44 -13.62 4.94
N GLY A 131 42.33 -12.72 5.91
CA GLY A 131 43.45 -11.92 6.41
C GLY A 131 44.59 -12.77 6.95
N ASP A 132 44.26 -13.85 7.67
CA ASP A 132 45.26 -14.77 8.25
C ASP A 132 46.00 -15.56 7.15
N VAL A 133 45.27 -16.10 6.17
CA VAL A 133 45.82 -16.88 5.04
C VAL A 133 46.58 -16.02 4.04
N ALA A 134 46.21 -14.74 3.88
CA ALA A 134 46.87 -13.80 2.98
C ALA A 134 48.01 -13.00 3.64
N THR A 135 48.44 -13.36 4.85
CA THR A 135 49.57 -12.67 5.49
C THR A 135 50.84 -12.92 4.68
N ARG A 136 51.61 -11.86 4.41
CA ARG A 136 52.86 -11.90 3.63
C ARG A 136 53.80 -13.02 4.09
N ASP A 137 53.83 -13.30 5.39
CA ASP A 137 54.71 -14.31 5.95
C ASP A 137 54.25 -15.74 5.67
N PHE A 138 52.95 -16.02 5.57
CA PHE A 138 52.44 -17.33 5.13
C PHE A 138 52.72 -17.57 3.63
N ILE A 139 52.44 -16.56 2.80
CA ILE A 139 52.76 -16.65 1.36
C ILE A 139 54.28 -16.79 1.16
N ARG A 140 55.08 -16.07 1.95
CA ARG A 140 56.54 -16.19 1.92
C ARG A 140 56.99 -17.59 2.36
N SER A 141 56.45 -18.14 3.44
CA SER A 141 56.83 -19.47 3.91
C SER A 141 56.44 -20.56 2.93
N GLU A 142 55.26 -20.49 2.31
CA GLU A 142 54.86 -21.45 1.27
C GLU A 142 55.69 -21.31 0.00
N LEU A 143 56.01 -20.09 -0.45
CA LEU A 143 56.92 -19.88 -1.57
C LEU A 143 58.33 -20.41 -1.28
N GLN A 144 58.86 -20.18 -0.08
CA GLN A 144 60.16 -20.74 0.33
C GLN A 144 60.12 -22.25 0.33
N ARG A 145 59.09 -22.85 0.93
CA ARG A 145 58.92 -24.31 0.98
C ARG A 145 58.85 -24.96 -0.40
N VAL A 146 58.09 -24.37 -1.33
CA VAL A 146 58.01 -24.84 -2.72
C VAL A 146 59.36 -24.67 -3.44
N THR A 147 60.10 -23.60 -3.14
CA THR A 147 61.44 -23.39 -3.71
C THR A 147 62.43 -24.44 -3.20
N GLU A 148 62.41 -24.74 -1.91
CA GLU A 148 63.24 -25.78 -1.25
C GLU A 148 62.94 -27.17 -1.82
N GLU A 149 61.66 -27.54 -1.97
CA GLU A 149 61.26 -28.82 -2.60
C GLU A 149 61.76 -28.96 -4.05
N LEU A 150 61.79 -27.85 -4.81
CA LEU A 150 62.32 -27.86 -6.17
C LEU A 150 63.85 -28.01 -6.20
N GLU A 151 64.54 -27.42 -5.23
CA GLU A 151 66.00 -27.50 -5.10
C GLU A 151 66.46 -28.90 -4.66
N GLU A 152 65.74 -29.54 -3.73
CA GLU A 152 65.94 -30.94 -3.36
C GLU A 152 65.70 -31.91 -4.52
N ARG A 153 64.75 -31.61 -5.41
CA ARG A 153 64.47 -32.46 -6.60
C ARG A 153 65.44 -32.22 -7.76
N ALA A 154 66.12 -31.08 -7.78
CA ALA A 154 67.09 -30.73 -8.81
C ALA A 154 68.50 -31.28 -8.50
N THR A 155 68.71 -31.79 -7.29
CA THR A 155 69.97 -32.41 -6.82
C THR A 155 69.86 -33.93 -6.83
#